data_AF-A0AAN1HSQ9-F1
#
_entry.id   AF-A0AAN1HSQ9-F1
#
_cell.length_a   1.000
_cell.length_b   1.000
_cell.length_c   1.000
_cell.angle_alpha   90.00
_cell.angle_beta   90.00
_cell.angle_gamma   90.00
#
_symmetry.space_group_name_H-M   'P 1'
#
loop_
_entity.id
_entity.type
_entity.pdbx_description
1 polymer ?
#
loop_
_entity_poly.entity_id
_entity_poly.type
_entity_poly.pdbx_seq_one_letter_code
_entity_poly.pdbx_strand_id
1 'polypeptide(L)'
;MTEIDAKIDALVPAWLTLPDVAERLGVEVTRVRQLVKEGQLIAVRRGENRVLQVPEEFIGEGRVVKGLVGTLTLLKDDGFSDEEMLEWLFTPDPSLPGTPAQALSENRGTEVKRRAQALAV
;
A
#
# COMPACT_ATOMS: atom_id res chain seq x y z
N MET A 1 -7.00 -9.51 9.87
CA MET A 1 -5.59 -9.33 9.51
C MET A 1 -5.04 -10.70 9.17
N THR A 2 -4.92 -10.93 7.87
CA THR A 2 -4.63 -12.21 7.24
C THR A 2 -3.12 -12.36 7.01
N GLU A 3 -2.68 -13.59 6.81
CA GLU A 3 -1.32 -13.91 6.35
C GLU A 3 -1.29 -13.76 4.84
N ILE A 4 -0.30 -13.03 4.32
CA ILE A 4 -0.24 -12.72 2.89
C ILE A 4 0.09 -13.97 2.07
N ASP A 5 -0.59 -14.14 0.94
CA ASP A 5 -0.25 -15.16 -0.05
C ASP A 5 1.16 -14.94 -0.63
N ALA A 6 1.91 -16.02 -0.81
CA ALA A 6 3.32 -15.96 -1.24
C ALA A 6 3.52 -15.31 -2.62
N LYS A 7 2.53 -15.39 -3.52
CA LYS A 7 2.58 -14.74 -4.84
C LYS A 7 2.48 -13.23 -4.69
N ILE A 8 1.51 -12.74 -3.90
CA ILE A 8 1.34 -11.31 -3.64
C ILE A 8 2.54 -10.78 -2.87
N ASP A 9 3.06 -11.58 -1.95
CA ASP A 9 4.24 -11.24 -1.18
C ASP A 9 5.47 -10.96 -2.06
N ALA A 10 5.65 -11.77 -3.12
CA ALA A 10 6.75 -11.62 -4.08
C ALA A 10 6.60 -10.41 -5.02
N LEU A 11 5.41 -9.80 -5.13
CA LEU A 11 5.21 -8.58 -5.93
C LEU A 11 5.76 -7.34 -5.24
N VAL A 12 5.81 -7.34 -3.90
CA VAL A 12 6.22 -6.18 -3.11
C VAL A 12 7.75 -6.19 -2.92
N PRO A 13 8.49 -5.20 -3.45
CA PRO A 13 9.97 -5.25 -3.46
C PRO A 13 10.60 -5.16 -2.07
N ALA A 14 9.96 -4.40 -1.17
CA ALA A 14 10.49 -4.14 0.17
C ALA A 14 9.38 -3.84 1.17
N TRP A 15 9.66 -4.18 2.43
CA TRP A 15 8.71 -4.14 3.54
C TRP A 15 9.32 -3.45 4.75
N LEU A 16 8.50 -2.70 5.47
CA LEU A 16 8.85 -2.01 6.70
C LEU A 16 8.02 -2.54 7.87
N THR A 17 8.65 -2.71 9.03
CA THR A 17 7.89 -2.94 10.27
C THR A 17 7.19 -1.65 10.70
N LEU A 18 6.17 -1.75 11.57
CA LEU A 18 5.51 -0.53 12.08
C LEU A 18 6.47 0.43 12.82
N PRO A 19 7.45 -0.04 13.61
CA PRO A 19 8.54 0.80 14.13
C PRO A 19 9.32 1.54 13.04
N ASP A 20 9.73 0.86 11.96
CA ASP A 20 10.49 1.52 10.88
C ASP A 20 9.64 2.58 10.16
N VAL A 21 8.34 2.31 9.96
CA VAL A 21 7.40 3.30 9.41
C VAL A 21 7.26 4.50 10.34
N ALA A 22 7.19 4.28 11.65
CA ALA A 22 7.10 5.34 12.66
C ALA A 22 8.34 6.24 12.62
N GLU A 23 9.54 5.65 12.56
CA GLU A 23 10.79 6.39 12.42
C GLU A 23 10.82 7.23 11.13
N ARG A 24 10.44 6.64 9.99
CA ARG A 24 10.42 7.35 8.70
C ARG A 24 9.42 8.49 8.66
N LEU A 25 8.28 8.35 9.32
CA LEU A 25 7.24 9.37 9.40
C LEU A 25 7.49 10.41 10.52
N GLY A 26 8.44 10.16 11.43
CA GLY A 26 8.67 11.01 12.60
C GLY A 26 7.48 11.02 13.57
N VAL A 27 6.80 9.88 13.75
CA VAL A 27 5.62 9.72 14.61
C VAL A 27 5.74 8.51 15.54
N GLU A 28 4.87 8.42 16.54
CA GLU A 28 4.78 7.23 17.40
C GLU A 28 4.23 6.00 16.66
N VAL A 29 4.66 4.79 17.06
CA VAL A 29 4.15 3.52 16.49
C VAL A 29 2.63 3.39 16.66
N THR A 30 2.06 3.96 17.72
CA THR A 30 0.61 4.01 17.95
C THR A 30 -0.12 4.78 16.83
N ARG A 31 0.50 5.84 16.31
CA ARG A 31 -0.04 6.59 15.16
C ARG A 31 -0.02 5.73 13.90
N VAL A 32 1.05 4.98 13.64
CA VAL A 32 1.11 4.06 12.48
C VAL A 32 0.03 2.98 12.57
N ARG A 33 -0.18 2.40 13.76
CA ARG A 33 -1.28 1.45 13.99
C ARG A 33 -2.65 2.06 13.71
N GLN A 34 -2.83 3.33 14.06
CA GLN A 34 -4.05 4.07 13.75
C GLN A 34 -4.24 4.25 12.24
N LEU A 35 -3.19 4.62 11.50
CA LEU A 35 -3.24 4.73 10.03
C LEU A 35 -3.68 3.41 9.38
N VAL A 36 -3.16 2.29 9.86
CA VAL A 36 -3.58 0.95 9.38
C VAL A 36 -5.04 0.68 9.74
N LYS A 37 -5.46 0.96 10.97
CA LYS A 37 -6.86 0.78 11.40
C LYS A 37 -7.84 1.65 10.62
N GLU A 38 -7.43 2.84 10.22
CA GLU A 38 -8.20 3.80 9.43
C GLU A 38 -8.19 3.48 7.92
N GLY A 39 -7.49 2.43 7.48
CA GLY A 39 -7.38 2.06 6.06
C GLY A 39 -6.51 3.01 5.24
N GLN A 40 -5.69 3.86 5.91
CA GLN A 40 -4.77 4.78 5.25
C GLN A 40 -3.44 4.12 4.87
N LEU A 41 -3.15 2.96 5.46
CA LEU A 41 -2.03 2.08 5.12
C LEU A 41 -2.53 0.63 5.15
N ILE A 42 -2.06 -0.20 4.22
CA ILE A 42 -2.24 -1.65 4.30
C ILE A 42 -1.06 -2.25 5.06
N ALA A 43 -1.35 -3.15 5.99
CA ALA A 43 -0.33 -3.94 6.66
C ALA A 43 -0.72 -5.42 6.73
N VAL A 44 0.22 -6.31 6.42
CA VAL A 44 0.03 -7.77 6.43
C VAL A 44 0.99 -8.43 7.40
N ARG A 45 0.63 -9.62 7.89
CA ARG A 45 1.56 -10.43 8.69
C ARG A 45 2.39 -11.30 7.76
N ARG A 46 3.71 -11.21 7.89
CA ARG A 46 4.65 -11.96 7.04
C ARG A 46 5.95 -12.32 7.75
N GLY A 47 6.74 -13.19 7.11
CA GLY A 47 7.98 -13.75 7.64
C GLY A 47 7.76 -14.75 8.78
N GLU A 48 8.84 -15.37 9.26
CA GLU A 48 8.80 -16.44 10.27
C GLU A 48 8.07 -16.01 11.56
N ASN A 49 8.27 -14.76 11.99
CA ASN A 49 7.69 -14.20 13.20
C ASN A 49 6.29 -13.58 13.00
N ARG A 50 5.72 -13.67 11.79
CA ARG A 50 4.41 -13.10 11.41
C ARG A 50 4.24 -11.64 11.84
N VAL A 51 5.32 -10.88 11.68
CA VAL A 51 5.39 -9.47 12.07
C VAL A 51 4.53 -8.66 11.10
N LEU A 52 3.87 -7.65 11.65
CA LEU A 52 3.04 -6.75 10.85
C LEU A 52 3.93 -5.78 10.07
N GLN A 53 3.85 -5.84 8.75
CA GLN A 53 4.68 -5.06 7.86
C GLN A 53 3.84 -4.32 6.81
N VAL A 54 4.35 -3.18 6.37
CA VAL A 54 3.78 -2.27 5.36
C VAL A 54 4.74 -2.20 4.18
N PRO A 55 4.29 -2.14 2.92
CA PRO A 55 5.17 -1.91 1.79
C PRO A 55 5.97 -0.62 1.91
N GLU A 56 7.27 -0.68 1.63
CA GLU A 56 8.17 0.48 1.75
C GLU A 56 7.73 1.65 0.84
N GLU A 57 7.25 1.35 -0.37
CA GLU A 57 6.82 2.32 -1.37
C GLU A 57 5.64 3.20 -0.93
N PHE A 58 4.93 2.84 0.15
CA PHE A 58 3.85 3.67 0.69
C PHE A 58 4.36 4.88 1.48
N ILE A 59 5.65 4.92 1.81
CA ILE A 59 6.27 5.96 2.61
C ILE A 59 7.32 6.69 1.77
N GLY A 60 7.17 8.01 1.61
CA GLY A 60 8.09 8.84 0.85
C GLY A 60 8.17 10.25 1.44
N GLU A 61 9.37 10.84 1.47
CA GLU A 61 9.59 12.23 1.94
C GLU A 61 9.02 12.50 3.35
N GLY A 62 9.11 11.53 4.27
CA GLY A 62 8.60 11.70 5.64
C GLY A 62 7.08 11.67 5.78
N ARG A 63 6.36 11.24 4.75
CA ARG A 63 4.88 11.18 4.73
C ARG A 63 4.40 9.90 4.04
N VAL A 64 3.11 9.59 4.23
CA VAL A 64 2.42 8.63 3.37
C VAL A 64 2.36 9.22 1.96
N VAL A 65 2.68 8.41 0.95
CA VAL A 65 2.73 8.83 -0.44
C VAL A 65 1.40 9.45 -0.88
N LYS A 66 1.50 10.58 -1.58
CA LYS A 66 0.34 11.36 -2.02
C LYS A 66 -0.54 10.50 -2.94
N GLY A 67 -1.84 10.48 -2.66
CA GLY A 67 -2.83 9.76 -3.47
C GLY A 67 -3.08 8.34 -3.00
N LEU A 68 -2.17 7.73 -2.21
CA LEU A 68 -2.36 6.36 -1.71
C LEU A 68 -3.69 6.22 -0.97
N VAL A 69 -3.95 7.06 0.03
CA VAL A 69 -5.18 6.99 0.84
C VAL A 69 -6.44 7.04 -0.03
N GLY A 70 -6.49 7.96 -1.00
CA GLY A 70 -7.64 8.08 -1.89
C GLY A 70 -7.81 6.88 -2.82
N THR A 71 -6.71 6.29 -3.28
CA THR A 71 -6.73 5.04 -4.06
C THR A 71 -7.21 3.86 -3.21
N LEU A 72 -6.73 3.73 -1.98
CA LEU A 72 -7.16 2.68 -1.05
C LEU A 72 -8.65 2.80 -0.72
N THR A 73 -9.15 4.02 -0.46
CA THR A 73 -10.58 4.26 -0.25
C THR A 73 -11.40 3.79 -1.45
N LEU A 74 -10.99 4.16 -2.67
CA LEU A 74 -11.73 3.78 -3.87
C LEU A 74 -11.75 2.26 -4.09
N LEU A 75 -10.60 1.59 -4.00
CA LEU A 75 -10.55 0.13 -4.10
C LEU A 75 -11.37 -0.54 -2.99
N LYS A 76 -11.42 0.05 -1.79
CA LYS A 76 -12.21 -0.48 -0.69
C LYS A 76 -13.71 -0.39 -0.98
N ASP A 77 -14.14 0.74 -1.52
CA ASP A 77 -15.53 0.97 -1.90
C ASP A 77 -15.95 -0.01 -3.03
N ASP A 78 -15.02 -0.39 -3.90
CA ASP A 78 -15.20 -1.43 -4.93
C ASP A 78 -15.10 -2.87 -4.39
N GLY A 79 -14.94 -3.03 -3.07
CA GLY A 79 -14.98 -4.33 -2.39
C GLY A 79 -13.65 -5.08 -2.31
N PHE A 80 -12.53 -4.47 -2.69
CA PHE A 80 -11.22 -5.12 -2.64
C PHE A 80 -10.83 -5.44 -1.18
N SER A 81 -10.25 -6.61 -0.99
CA SER A 81 -9.51 -6.97 0.22
C SER A 81 -8.12 -6.30 0.23
N ASP A 82 -7.50 -6.24 1.41
CA ASP A 82 -6.16 -5.68 1.55
C ASP A 82 -5.12 -6.41 0.66
N GLU A 83 -5.28 -7.72 0.47
CA GLU A 83 -4.42 -8.53 -0.40
C GLU A 83 -4.66 -8.22 -1.89
N GLU A 84 -5.91 -8.10 -2.33
CA GLU A 84 -6.23 -7.72 -3.71
C GLU A 84 -5.76 -6.29 -4.03
N MET A 85 -5.83 -5.37 -3.06
CA MET A 85 -5.27 -4.03 -3.21
C MET A 85 -3.75 -4.07 -3.36
N LEU A 86 -3.05 -4.90 -2.59
CA LEU A 86 -1.61 -5.08 -2.74
C LEU A 86 -1.27 -5.71 -4.08
N GLU A 87 -1.99 -6.75 -4.50
CA GLU A 87 -1.79 -7.37 -5.82
C GLU A 87 -1.98 -6.33 -6.92
N TRP A 88 -3.04 -5.53 -6.87
CA TRP A 88 -3.28 -4.47 -7.86
C TRP A 88 -2.20 -3.38 -7.84
N LEU A 89 -1.81 -2.91 -6.65
CA LEU A 89 -0.85 -1.82 -6.49
C LEU A 89 0.56 -2.20 -6.98
N PHE A 90 0.93 -3.48 -6.89
CA PHE A 90 2.28 -3.97 -7.22
C PHE A 90 2.33 -4.83 -8.49
N THR A 91 1.20 -5.09 -9.15
CA THR A 91 1.20 -5.69 -10.49
C THR A 91 1.52 -4.62 -11.54
N PRO A 92 2.50 -4.85 -12.45
CA PRO A 92 2.76 -3.94 -13.55
C PRO A 92 1.53 -3.76 -14.44
N ASP A 93 1.19 -2.50 -14.74
CA ASP A 93 0.09 -2.16 -15.63
C ASP A 93 0.67 -1.75 -17.00
N PRO A 94 0.39 -2.45 -18.10
CA PRO A 94 0.90 -2.11 -19.44
C PRO A 94 0.54 -0.69 -19.91
N SER A 95 -0.49 -0.07 -19.33
CA SER A 95 -0.89 1.30 -19.62
C SER A 95 -0.10 2.34 -18.81
N LEU A 96 0.72 1.93 -17.82
CA LEU A 96 1.61 2.77 -17.03
C LEU A 96 3.07 2.34 -17.18
N PRO A 97 4.02 3.28 -17.10
CA PRO A 97 5.37 2.94 -16.71
C PRO A 97 5.37 2.36 -15.28
N GLY A 98 5.63 1.05 -15.15
CA GLY A 98 5.79 0.37 -13.87
C GLY A 98 4.49 -0.09 -13.22
N THR A 99 4.45 -0.05 -11.89
CA THR A 99 3.28 -0.42 -11.07
C THR A 99 2.49 0.81 -10.62
N PRO A 100 1.23 0.67 -10.21
CA PRO A 100 0.49 1.76 -9.58
C PRO A 100 1.17 2.32 -8.31
N ALA A 101 1.81 1.48 -7.48
CA ALA A 101 2.57 1.92 -6.30
C ALA A 101 3.77 2.80 -6.69
N GLN A 102 4.54 2.38 -7.70
CA GLN A 102 5.64 3.17 -8.25
C GLN A 102 5.14 4.49 -8.84
N ALA A 103 4.03 4.46 -9.58
CA ALA A 103 3.43 5.67 -10.12
C ALA A 103 2.99 6.65 -9.01
N LEU A 104 2.47 6.16 -7.88
CA LEU A 104 2.15 7.00 -6.73
C LEU A 104 3.41 7.65 -6.13
N SER A 105 4.47 6.88 -5.91
CA SER A 105 5.73 7.39 -5.32
C SER A 105 6.43 8.41 -6.22
N GLU A 106 6.26 8.28 -7.55
CA GLU A 106 6.74 9.23 -8.56
C GLU A 106 5.79 10.42 -8.80
N ASN A 107 4.83 10.67 -7.91
CA ASN A 107 3.84 11.75 -7.98
C ASN A 107 2.90 11.70 -9.21
N ARG A 108 2.69 10.52 -9.82
CA ARG A 108 1.78 10.28 -10.95
C ARG A 108 0.39 9.79 -10.50
N GLY A 109 -0.08 10.23 -9.34
CA GLY A 109 -1.31 9.73 -8.70
C GLY A 109 -2.62 9.95 -9.48
N THR A 110 -2.71 10.98 -10.34
CA THR A 110 -3.89 11.18 -11.20
C THR A 110 -4.13 10.01 -12.14
N GLU A 111 -3.06 9.48 -12.73
CA GLU A 111 -3.13 8.34 -13.63
C GLU A 111 -3.53 7.04 -12.90
N VAL A 112 -3.04 6.87 -11.67
CA VAL A 112 -3.40 5.74 -10.80
C VAL A 112 -4.89 5.80 -10.43
N LYS A 113 -5.37 6.97 -10.02
CA LYS A 113 -6.79 7.16 -9.68
C LYS A 113 -7.70 6.85 -10.86
N ARG A 114 -7.36 7.27 -12.08
CA ARG A 114 -8.14 6.97 -13.28
C ARG A 114 -8.30 5.46 -13.51
N ARG A 115 -7.27 4.67 -13.21
CA ARG A 115 -7.31 3.20 -13.37
C ARG A 115 -8.12 2.54 -12.29
N ALA A 116 -7.95 2.93 -11.03
CA ALA A 116 -8.78 2.45 -9.96
C ALA A 116 -10.27 2.71 -10.27
N GLN A 117 -10.61 3.90 -10.79
CA GLN A 117 -11.98 4.22 -11.20
C GLN A 117 -12.51 3.39 -12.38
N ALA A 118 -11.62 2.87 -13.23
CA ALA A 118 -11.99 2.02 -14.34
C ALA A 118 -12.27 0.56 -13.93
N LEU A 119 -11.94 0.18 -12.68
CA LEU A 119 -12.26 -1.14 -12.11
C LEU A 119 -13.70 -1.19 -11.57
N ALA A 120 -14.25 -0.05 -11.17
CA ALA A 120 -15.63 0.09 -10.74
C ALA A 120 -16.57 -0.07 -11.96
N VAL A 121 -17.04 -1.29 -12.21
CA VAL A 121 -18.03 -1.64 -13.26
C VAL A 121 -19.17 -2.45 -12.66
#